data_AF-A0A1Q5TKA6-F1
#
_entry.id   AF-A0A1Q5TKA6-F1
#
_cell.length_a   1.000
_cell.length_b   1.000
_cell.length_c   1.000
_cell.angle_alpha   90.00
_cell.angle_beta   90.00
_cell.angle_gamma   90.00
#
_symmetry.space_group_name_H-M   'P 1'
#
loop_
_entity.id
_entity.type
_entity.pdbx_description
1 polymer ?
#
loop_
_entity_poly.entity_id
_entity_poly.type
_entity_poly.pdbx_seq_one_letter_code
_entity_poly.pdbx_strand_id
1 'polypeptide(L)'
;MAPRNTLETQLCAIWQAVLGLERIGIEDNFFRIGGDSIVSIQLVSKLRQAGFSLQVKSIFEAPTVARLAQLLTLTSPTVKANAEQGLLSGEFDLLPIQQSFFDLNLPNPHHWNQAFMIQLPGNIKPAEIEQALITLAKRHDMLRAYFIYTENGYRQCYPSEVPSWSPAFRHRNISELTETELHQQLTQWQSEFDYSNGPLWQAAYLTGYAEGSARLFFAFHHLIIDAVSWRIIAEDMRLLLQGMILPPKTSSYRQWVAAVHHYAKQHQDEVPYWQQVIAGNDINPELDKATHHQLDLSAEMTDILLHEANAGYSTEINDLLLSALTLALQGTFSRSVNYIVLEGHGREPIDNTLDISETVGWFTTQYPVRLEMQTNIAETIIHTKEMLRAMPNKGIGYGALRQTGHLSGNLPAISFNYLGQLGGNCHQDWSLTSDNCGAVIASRNDSHLLLDINGAVQAGKLQFSVDSRLSQSLTEVFITVFEQALNSVITEGQKQAQSGGIKTPSDYGIKGVSIEQLNQLTHRFGYVNNENSPLYPEKKTILDV
;
A
#
# COMPACT_ATOMS: atom_id res chain seq x y z
N MET A 1 -15.18 20.10 14.49
CA MET A 1 -16.16 21.18 14.17
C MET A 1 -17.09 20.72 13.06
N ALA A 2 -18.36 21.15 13.04
CA ALA A 2 -19.30 20.76 11.99
C ALA A 2 -19.03 21.49 10.65
N PRO A 3 -19.44 20.93 9.50
CA PRO A 3 -19.35 21.59 8.19
C PRO A 3 -20.08 22.93 8.14
N ARG A 4 -19.47 23.93 7.49
CA ARG A 4 -19.99 25.31 7.42
C ARG A 4 -20.68 25.62 6.10
N ASN A 5 -20.40 24.87 5.04
CA ASN A 5 -20.92 25.09 3.70
C ASN A 5 -21.10 23.76 2.94
N THR A 6 -21.75 23.81 1.77
CA THR A 6 -22.06 22.64 0.94
C THR A 6 -20.84 21.84 0.52
N LEU A 7 -19.72 22.52 0.19
CA LEU A 7 -18.48 21.87 -0.20
C LEU A 7 -17.90 21.06 0.97
N GLU A 8 -17.80 21.67 2.15
CA GLU A 8 -17.35 20.97 3.37
C GLU A 8 -18.27 19.79 3.72
N THR A 9 -19.59 19.93 3.56
CA THR A 9 -20.54 18.82 3.78
C THR A 9 -20.27 17.66 2.82
N GLN A 10 -20.06 17.95 1.54
CA GLN A 10 -19.76 16.93 0.53
C GLN A 10 -18.41 16.25 0.80
N LEU A 11 -17.37 17.01 1.14
CA LEU A 11 -16.06 16.47 1.47
C LEU A 11 -16.09 15.60 2.73
N CYS A 12 -16.81 16.01 3.78
CA CYS A 12 -17.01 15.19 4.97
C CYS A 12 -17.67 13.85 4.63
N ALA A 13 -18.71 13.84 3.79
CA ALA A 13 -19.38 12.61 3.39
C ALA A 13 -18.44 11.65 2.63
N ILE A 14 -17.58 12.19 1.77
CA ILE A 14 -16.57 11.39 1.04
C ILE A 14 -15.54 10.82 2.03
N TRP A 15 -15.03 11.63 2.96
CA TRP A 15 -14.07 11.17 3.97
C TRP A 15 -14.68 10.11 4.87
N GLN A 16 -15.94 10.27 5.29
CA GLN A 16 -16.67 9.29 6.12
C GLN A 16 -16.78 7.94 5.40
N ALA A 17 -17.12 7.96 4.10
CA ALA A 17 -17.23 6.74 3.31
C ALA A 17 -15.87 6.04 3.11
N VAL A 18 -14.79 6.79 2.97
CA VAL A 18 -13.44 6.26 2.74
C VAL A 18 -12.78 5.75 4.03
N LEU A 19 -12.96 6.45 5.15
CA LEU A 19 -12.41 6.08 6.45
C LEU A 19 -13.31 5.13 7.26
N GLY A 20 -14.56 4.94 6.83
CA GLY A 20 -15.53 4.12 7.57
C GLY A 20 -16.02 4.75 8.88
N LEU A 21 -15.90 6.07 9.03
CA LEU A 21 -16.24 6.80 10.26
C LEU A 21 -17.66 7.38 10.20
N GLU A 22 -18.40 7.28 11.30
CA GLU A 22 -19.76 7.83 11.37
C GLU A 22 -19.80 9.36 11.33
N ARG A 23 -18.78 10.04 11.87
CA ARG A 23 -18.71 11.50 11.96
C ARG A 23 -17.28 11.96 11.74
N ILE A 24 -17.12 13.00 10.92
CA ILE A 24 -15.84 13.68 10.69
C ILE A 24 -16.06 15.18 10.86
N GLY A 25 -15.24 15.80 11.70
CA GLY A 25 -15.15 17.23 11.85
C GLY A 25 -14.26 17.87 10.79
N ILE A 26 -14.55 19.13 10.44
CA ILE A 26 -13.80 19.82 9.36
C ILE A 26 -12.33 20.11 9.68
N GLU A 27 -11.94 20.08 10.96
CA GLU A 27 -10.57 20.28 11.44
C GLU A 27 -9.90 18.96 11.86
N ASP A 28 -10.59 17.84 11.71
CA ASP A 28 -10.01 16.54 12.02
C ASP A 28 -8.91 16.27 10.98
N ASN A 29 -7.72 15.95 11.47
CA ASN A 29 -6.59 15.65 10.61
C ASN A 29 -6.74 14.22 10.07
N PHE A 30 -6.75 14.08 8.75
CA PHE A 30 -6.94 12.82 8.04
C PHE A 30 -6.11 11.67 8.59
N PHE A 31 -4.80 11.90 8.80
CA PHE A 31 -3.87 10.86 9.24
C PHE A 31 -4.02 10.50 10.72
N ARG A 32 -4.55 11.43 11.52
CA ARG A 32 -4.81 11.20 12.95
C ARG A 32 -6.08 10.39 13.21
N ILE A 33 -6.98 10.31 12.23
CA ILE A 33 -8.25 9.60 12.35
C ILE A 33 -8.27 8.30 11.54
N GLY A 34 -7.10 7.67 11.35
CA GLY A 34 -6.98 6.37 10.67
C GLY A 34 -6.71 6.45 9.17
N GLY A 35 -6.52 7.65 8.60
CA GLY A 35 -6.06 7.82 7.23
C GLY A 35 -4.59 7.40 7.06
N ASP A 36 -4.31 6.66 5.98
CA ASP A 36 -2.95 6.32 5.59
C ASP A 36 -2.70 6.69 4.10
N SER A 37 -1.54 6.29 3.56
CA SER A 37 -1.19 6.59 2.16
C SER A 37 -2.09 5.87 1.14
N ILE A 38 -2.54 4.65 1.43
CA ILE A 38 -3.47 3.89 0.58
C ILE A 38 -4.87 4.50 0.64
N VAL A 39 -5.34 4.85 1.83
CA VAL A 39 -6.63 5.53 2.02
C VAL A 39 -6.60 6.92 1.37
N SER A 40 -5.45 7.61 1.33
CA SER A 40 -5.29 8.88 0.59
C SER A 40 -5.50 8.71 -0.91
N ILE A 41 -4.98 7.62 -1.51
CA ILE A 41 -5.20 7.29 -2.93
C ILE A 41 -6.68 7.02 -3.20
N GLN A 42 -7.35 6.28 -2.31
CA GLN A 42 -8.79 6.02 -2.40
C GLN A 42 -9.61 7.31 -2.31
N LEU A 43 -9.24 8.20 -1.38
CA LEU A 43 -9.88 9.50 -1.21
C LEU A 43 -9.80 10.32 -2.50
N VAL A 44 -8.64 10.40 -3.13
CA VAL A 44 -8.47 11.11 -4.40
C VAL A 44 -9.33 10.52 -5.52
N SER A 45 -9.40 9.19 -5.65
CA SER A 45 -10.28 8.55 -6.64
C SER A 45 -11.76 8.87 -6.38
N LYS A 46 -12.24 8.80 -5.12
CA LYS A 46 -13.62 9.17 -4.77
C LYS A 46 -13.92 10.66 -5.00
N LEU A 47 -12.97 11.54 -4.71
CA LEU A 47 -13.07 12.97 -5.01
C LEU A 47 -13.19 13.22 -6.52
N ARG A 48 -12.42 12.49 -7.34
CA ARG A 48 -12.49 12.53 -8.80
C ARG A 48 -13.86 12.14 -9.33
N GLN A 49 -14.45 11.06 -8.80
CA GLN A 49 -15.80 10.64 -9.13
C GLN A 49 -16.85 11.71 -8.76
N ALA A 50 -16.62 12.46 -7.69
CA ALA A 50 -17.44 13.58 -7.27
C ALA A 50 -17.18 14.88 -8.06
N GLY A 51 -16.27 14.86 -9.05
CA GLY A 51 -15.94 16.00 -9.91
C GLY A 51 -14.79 16.88 -9.42
N PHE A 52 -14.12 16.50 -8.34
CA PHE A 52 -12.96 17.22 -7.80
C PHE A 52 -11.66 16.60 -8.32
N SER A 53 -10.78 17.41 -8.89
CA SER A 53 -9.48 16.94 -9.38
C SER A 53 -8.40 17.40 -8.41
N LEU A 54 -7.82 16.45 -7.69
CA LEU A 54 -6.77 16.65 -6.69
C LEU A 54 -5.69 15.59 -6.86
N GLN A 55 -4.47 15.89 -6.41
CA GLN A 55 -3.40 14.91 -6.33
C GLN A 55 -3.32 14.35 -4.91
N VAL A 56 -2.73 13.16 -4.76
CA VAL A 56 -2.51 12.55 -3.43
C VAL A 56 -1.70 13.50 -2.53
N LYS A 57 -0.71 14.19 -3.11
CA LYS A 57 0.09 15.22 -2.41
C LYS A 57 -0.78 16.30 -1.75
N SER A 58 -1.89 16.68 -2.37
CA SER A 58 -2.81 17.68 -1.84
C SER A 58 -3.44 17.25 -0.51
N ILE A 59 -3.62 15.95 -0.26
CA ILE A 59 -4.12 15.43 1.02
C ILE A 59 -3.09 15.66 2.14
N PHE A 60 -1.80 15.54 1.84
CA PHE A 60 -0.73 15.83 2.80
C PHE A 60 -0.56 17.33 3.06
N GLU A 61 -0.69 18.16 2.02
CA GLU A 61 -0.59 19.62 2.13
C GLU A 61 -1.81 20.24 2.84
N ALA A 62 -3.00 19.64 2.63
CA ALA A 62 -4.26 20.09 3.21
C ALA A 62 -4.97 18.94 3.95
N PRO A 63 -4.45 18.49 5.11
CA PRO A 63 -4.87 17.27 5.77
C PRO A 63 -6.17 17.41 6.59
N THR A 64 -6.95 18.48 6.38
CA THR A 64 -8.26 18.68 7.00
C THR A 64 -9.28 19.05 5.93
N VAL A 65 -10.55 18.71 6.12
CA VAL A 65 -11.63 19.08 5.18
C VAL A 65 -11.69 20.59 4.97
N ALA A 66 -11.50 21.39 6.02
CA ALA A 66 -11.48 22.85 5.93
C ALA A 66 -10.36 23.35 5.00
N ARG A 67 -9.13 22.82 5.15
CA ARG A 67 -7.99 23.18 4.29
C ARG A 67 -8.18 22.67 2.86
N LEU A 68 -8.72 21.47 2.69
CA LEU A 68 -8.96 20.90 1.38
C LEU A 68 -10.05 21.67 0.61
N ALA A 69 -11.10 22.11 1.30
CA ALA A 69 -12.15 22.97 0.73
C ALA A 69 -11.57 24.33 0.28
N GLN A 70 -10.68 24.91 1.07
CA GLN A 70 -9.96 26.14 0.68
C GLN A 70 -9.11 25.91 -0.56
N LEU A 71 -8.32 24.83 -0.59
CA LEU A 71 -7.52 24.47 -1.76
C LEU A 71 -8.38 24.31 -3.01
N LEU A 72 -9.49 23.60 -2.93
CA LEU A 72 -10.42 23.41 -4.04
C LEU A 72 -11.08 24.72 -4.52
N THR A 73 -11.27 25.69 -3.63
CA THR A 73 -11.84 27.00 -3.98
C THR A 73 -10.81 27.90 -4.67
N LEU A 74 -9.54 27.80 -4.27
CA LEU A 74 -8.45 28.60 -4.81
C LEU A 74 -7.95 28.07 -6.17
N THR A 75 -8.09 26.76 -6.40
CA THR A 75 -7.69 26.14 -7.67
C THR A 75 -8.84 26.26 -8.70
N SER A 76 -8.68 27.13 -9.70
CA SER A 76 -9.46 27.08 -10.96
C SER A 76 -9.27 25.72 -11.65
N PRO A 77 -10.19 25.25 -12.55
CA PRO A 77 -10.18 23.86 -13.04
C PRO A 77 -8.81 23.45 -13.58
N THR A 78 -8.19 22.61 -12.75
CA THR A 78 -6.91 21.91 -12.73
C THR A 78 -6.00 21.92 -13.95
N VAL A 79 -4.69 21.94 -13.64
CA VAL A 79 -3.65 21.29 -14.44
C VAL A 79 -4.15 19.87 -14.75
N LYS A 80 -4.65 19.66 -15.96
CA LYS A 80 -5.11 18.33 -16.39
C LYS A 80 -3.89 17.42 -16.39
N ALA A 81 -3.95 16.35 -15.62
CA ALA A 81 -2.99 15.25 -15.75
C ALA A 81 -2.93 14.84 -17.23
N ASN A 82 -1.73 14.73 -17.78
CA ASN A 82 -1.53 14.42 -19.19
C ASN A 82 -1.70 12.92 -19.41
N ALA A 83 -2.92 12.40 -19.29
CA ALA A 83 -3.19 10.97 -19.34
C ALA A 83 -3.41 10.47 -20.77
N GLU A 84 -2.69 9.42 -21.18
CA GLU A 84 -2.97 8.70 -22.43
C GLU A 84 -4.41 8.14 -22.46
N GLN A 85 -5.11 8.33 -23.58
CA GLN A 85 -6.51 7.88 -23.76
C GLN A 85 -6.64 6.91 -24.93
N GLY A 86 -7.78 6.22 -24.98
CA GLY A 86 -8.06 5.23 -26.03
C GLY A 86 -7.42 3.87 -25.74
N LEU A 87 -7.31 3.03 -26.77
CA LEU A 87 -6.66 1.73 -26.67
C LEU A 87 -5.15 1.91 -26.90
N LEU A 88 -4.35 1.68 -25.86
CA LEU A 88 -2.91 1.88 -25.95
C LEU A 88 -2.23 0.68 -26.60
N SER A 89 -1.14 0.93 -27.32
CA SER A 89 -0.34 -0.09 -28.00
C SER A 89 1.15 0.24 -27.94
N GLY A 90 1.98 -0.78 -28.13
CA GLY A 90 3.43 -0.65 -28.29
C GLY A 90 4.22 -1.04 -27.05
N GLU A 91 5.53 -1.15 -27.26
CA GLU A 91 6.47 -1.64 -26.26
C GLU A 91 6.96 -0.53 -25.31
N PHE A 92 7.25 -0.91 -24.07
CA PHE A 92 7.82 -0.06 -23.04
C PHE A 92 8.57 -0.88 -22.00
N ASP A 93 9.30 -0.20 -21.13
CA ASP A 93 10.24 -0.85 -20.22
C ASP A 93 9.54 -1.40 -18.96
N LEU A 94 10.29 -2.09 -18.10
CA LEU A 94 9.82 -2.64 -16.83
C LEU A 94 9.98 -1.65 -15.68
N LEU A 95 9.10 -1.72 -14.68
CA LEU A 95 9.43 -1.17 -13.35
C LEU A 95 10.47 -2.05 -12.63
N PRO A 96 11.22 -1.50 -11.66
CA PRO A 96 12.22 -2.26 -10.88
C PRO A 96 11.67 -3.54 -10.23
N ILE A 97 10.42 -3.53 -9.79
CA ILE A 97 9.79 -4.69 -9.16
C ILE A 97 9.51 -5.82 -10.15
N GLN A 98 9.10 -5.48 -11.38
CA GLN A 98 8.90 -6.46 -12.44
C GLN A 98 10.24 -7.04 -12.92
N GLN A 99 11.29 -6.22 -13.00
CA GLN A 99 12.65 -6.71 -13.25
C GLN A 99 13.09 -7.69 -12.17
N SER A 100 12.87 -7.34 -10.89
CA SER A 100 13.22 -8.20 -9.76
C SER A 100 12.52 -9.57 -9.83
N PHE A 101 11.25 -9.61 -10.27
CA PHE A 101 10.55 -10.89 -10.50
C PHE A 101 11.24 -11.76 -11.55
N PHE A 102 11.65 -11.19 -12.69
CA PHE A 102 12.34 -11.97 -13.72
C PHE A 102 13.73 -12.43 -13.27
N ASP A 103 14.38 -11.67 -12.38
CA ASP A 103 15.69 -12.02 -11.81
C ASP A 103 15.63 -13.19 -10.82
N LEU A 104 14.46 -13.48 -10.21
CA LEU A 104 14.28 -14.59 -9.25
C LEU A 104 14.46 -15.98 -9.87
N ASN A 105 14.31 -16.12 -11.20
CA ASN A 105 14.41 -17.42 -11.90
C ASN A 105 13.56 -18.53 -11.25
N LEU A 106 12.30 -18.22 -10.94
CA LEU A 106 11.37 -19.14 -10.29
C LEU A 106 11.17 -20.44 -11.10
N PRO A 107 10.97 -21.61 -10.45
CA PRO A 107 10.69 -22.85 -11.15
C PRO A 107 9.38 -22.87 -11.96
N ASN A 108 8.35 -22.15 -11.50
CA ASN A 108 7.05 -22.03 -12.17
C ASN A 108 6.61 -20.56 -12.19
N PRO A 109 7.29 -19.68 -12.96
CA PRO A 109 7.08 -18.23 -12.88
C PRO A 109 5.64 -17.82 -13.24
N HIS A 110 4.97 -18.62 -14.09
CA HIS A 110 3.59 -18.47 -14.54
C HIS A 110 2.53 -18.52 -13.42
N HIS A 111 2.83 -19.14 -12.27
CA HIS A 111 1.91 -19.26 -11.14
C HIS A 111 2.47 -18.46 -9.96
N TRP A 112 2.45 -17.14 -10.14
CA TRP A 112 2.84 -16.12 -9.16
C TRP A 112 1.80 -15.01 -9.19
N ASN A 113 0.69 -15.28 -8.51
CA ASN A 113 -0.55 -14.54 -8.71
C ASN A 113 -0.98 -13.80 -7.45
N GLN A 114 -1.95 -12.92 -7.67
CA GLN A 114 -2.82 -12.37 -6.66
C GLN A 114 -4.26 -12.69 -7.05
N ALA A 115 -5.09 -13.00 -6.05
CA ALA A 115 -6.49 -13.30 -6.26
C ALA A 115 -7.36 -12.71 -5.15
N PHE A 116 -8.57 -12.32 -5.51
CA PHE A 116 -9.56 -11.76 -4.58
C PHE A 116 -10.97 -12.06 -5.05
N MET A 117 -11.93 -11.93 -4.13
CA MET A 117 -13.36 -12.04 -4.43
C MET A 117 -14.09 -10.73 -4.13
N ILE A 118 -15.11 -10.47 -4.94
CA ILE A 118 -16.09 -9.40 -4.71
C ILE A 118 -17.45 -10.06 -4.43
N GLN A 119 -18.17 -9.60 -3.42
CA GLN A 119 -19.57 -9.98 -3.21
C GLN A 119 -20.50 -9.23 -4.15
N LEU A 120 -21.44 -9.94 -4.78
CA LEU A 120 -22.43 -9.37 -5.68
C LEU A 120 -23.85 -9.75 -5.23
N PRO A 121 -24.84 -8.91 -5.57
CA PRO A 121 -26.23 -9.33 -5.58
C PRO A 121 -26.42 -10.58 -6.45
N GLY A 122 -27.17 -11.58 -5.96
CA GLY A 122 -27.40 -12.83 -6.69
C GLY A 122 -28.26 -12.72 -7.95
N ASN A 123 -28.82 -11.55 -8.24
CA ASN A 123 -29.67 -11.29 -9.41
C ASN A 123 -28.89 -10.79 -10.64
N ILE A 124 -27.59 -10.53 -10.52
CA ILE A 124 -26.73 -10.11 -11.64
C ILE A 124 -26.58 -11.26 -12.64
N LYS A 125 -26.76 -10.96 -13.92
CA LYS A 125 -26.70 -11.97 -14.98
C LYS A 125 -25.26 -12.17 -15.48
N PRO A 126 -24.86 -13.41 -15.85
CA PRO A 126 -23.52 -13.66 -16.41
C PRO A 126 -23.16 -12.78 -17.60
N ALA A 127 -24.12 -12.47 -18.48
CA ALA A 127 -23.90 -11.61 -19.64
C ALA A 127 -23.57 -10.15 -19.27
N GLU A 128 -24.10 -9.65 -18.15
CA GLU A 128 -23.79 -8.28 -17.65
C GLU A 128 -22.35 -8.23 -17.13
N ILE A 129 -21.91 -9.29 -16.45
CA ILE A 129 -20.53 -9.45 -15.97
C ILE A 129 -19.57 -9.53 -17.15
N GLU A 130 -19.87 -10.36 -18.15
CA GLU A 130 -19.05 -10.51 -19.35
C GLU A 130 -18.85 -9.16 -20.08
N GLN A 131 -19.93 -8.40 -20.25
CA GLN A 131 -19.88 -7.08 -20.88
C GLN A 131 -19.10 -6.04 -20.04
N ALA A 132 -19.22 -6.12 -18.72
CA ALA A 132 -18.43 -5.30 -17.80
C ALA A 132 -16.93 -5.63 -17.90
N LEU A 133 -16.56 -6.92 -17.92
CA LEU A 133 -15.18 -7.37 -18.07
C LEU A 133 -14.53 -6.93 -19.40
N ILE A 134 -15.28 -6.94 -20.50
CA ILE A 134 -14.81 -6.40 -21.80
C ILE A 134 -14.48 -4.91 -21.67
N THR A 135 -15.34 -4.15 -20.99
CA THR A 135 -15.15 -2.71 -20.79
C THR A 135 -13.97 -2.44 -19.87
N LEU A 136 -13.83 -3.23 -18.80
CA LEU A 136 -12.73 -3.18 -17.85
C LEU A 136 -11.37 -3.43 -18.54
N ALA A 137 -11.27 -4.47 -19.38
CA ALA A 137 -10.04 -4.80 -20.11
C ALA A 137 -9.66 -3.74 -21.17
N LYS A 138 -10.64 -3.05 -21.76
CA LYS A 138 -10.38 -1.90 -22.66
C LYS A 138 -9.91 -0.66 -21.88
N ARG A 139 -10.42 -0.47 -20.67
CA ARG A 139 -10.05 0.64 -19.80
C ARG A 139 -8.65 0.48 -19.22
N HIS A 140 -8.34 -0.69 -18.66
CA HIS A 140 -7.09 -0.94 -17.95
C HIS A 140 -6.10 -1.66 -18.84
N ASP A 141 -5.20 -0.91 -19.49
CA ASP A 141 -4.29 -1.46 -20.51
C ASP A 141 -3.37 -2.57 -20.00
N MET A 142 -3.01 -2.56 -18.71
CA MET A 142 -2.24 -3.64 -18.08
C MET A 142 -2.97 -5.00 -18.07
N LEU A 143 -4.31 -5.01 -18.14
CA LEU A 143 -5.08 -6.25 -18.28
C LEU A 143 -4.94 -6.91 -19.66
N ARG A 144 -4.33 -6.22 -20.62
CA ARG A 144 -4.03 -6.75 -21.96
C ARG A 144 -2.53 -6.89 -22.19
N ALA A 145 -1.70 -6.44 -21.25
CA ALA A 145 -0.25 -6.43 -21.43
C ALA A 145 0.31 -7.86 -21.51
N TYR A 146 1.42 -7.98 -22.21
CA TYR A 146 2.25 -9.18 -22.24
C TYR A 146 3.73 -8.76 -22.22
N PHE A 147 4.61 -9.72 -21.96
CA PHE A 147 6.02 -9.54 -21.69
C PHE A 147 6.83 -10.28 -22.75
N ILE A 148 7.76 -9.58 -23.38
CA ILE A 148 8.62 -10.13 -24.43
C ILE A 148 10.07 -10.13 -23.97
N TYR A 149 10.80 -11.20 -24.26
CA TYR A 149 12.24 -11.25 -24.04
C TYR A 149 12.97 -10.67 -25.25
N THR A 150 13.77 -9.63 -25.02
CA THR A 150 14.57 -8.94 -26.05
C THR A 150 16.06 -9.10 -25.77
N GLU A 151 16.92 -8.62 -26.66
CA GLU A 151 18.38 -8.61 -26.45
C GLU A 151 18.80 -7.83 -25.18
N ASN A 152 17.99 -6.85 -24.75
CA ASN A 152 18.23 -6.02 -23.57
C ASN A 152 17.43 -6.50 -22.33
N GLY A 153 16.96 -7.74 -22.34
CA GLY A 153 16.11 -8.32 -21.29
C GLY A 153 14.62 -8.20 -21.58
N TYR A 154 13.79 -8.42 -20.56
CA TYR A 154 12.34 -8.39 -20.70
C TYR A 154 11.81 -6.96 -20.91
N ARG A 155 10.79 -6.84 -21.77
CA ARG A 155 10.01 -5.60 -21.98
C ARG A 155 8.52 -5.91 -21.90
N GLN A 156 7.72 -4.87 -21.70
CA GLN A 156 6.26 -4.94 -21.71
C GLN A 156 5.73 -4.47 -23.05
N CYS A 157 4.59 -5.00 -23.46
CA CYS A 157 3.90 -4.55 -24.65
C CYS A 157 2.40 -4.46 -24.41
N TYR A 158 1.79 -3.35 -24.85
CA TYR A 158 0.35 -3.29 -25.03
C TYR A 158 -0.01 -3.75 -26.45
N PRO A 159 -0.92 -4.74 -26.61
CA PRO A 159 -1.33 -5.18 -27.93
C PRO A 159 -2.15 -4.09 -28.62
N SER A 160 -2.03 -4.01 -29.95
CA SER A 160 -2.79 -3.05 -30.77
C SER A 160 -4.29 -3.32 -30.81
N GLU A 161 -4.70 -4.56 -30.53
CA GLU A 161 -6.10 -4.98 -30.49
C GLU A 161 -6.42 -5.63 -29.14
N VAL A 162 -7.72 -5.83 -28.89
CA VAL A 162 -8.17 -6.61 -27.72
C VAL A 162 -7.90 -8.09 -28.01
N PRO A 163 -7.14 -8.81 -27.15
CA PRO A 163 -6.86 -10.23 -27.38
C PRO A 163 -8.12 -11.09 -27.43
N SER A 164 -8.11 -12.15 -28.23
CA SER A 164 -9.26 -13.05 -28.42
C SER A 164 -9.68 -13.83 -27.17
N TRP A 165 -8.77 -13.98 -26.21
CA TRP A 165 -9.05 -14.60 -24.91
C TRP A 165 -9.80 -13.66 -23.95
N SER A 166 -9.98 -12.38 -24.31
CA SER A 166 -10.64 -11.38 -23.45
C SER A 166 -12.15 -11.28 -23.78
N PRO A 167 -13.05 -11.49 -22.81
CA PRO A 167 -12.78 -11.68 -21.38
C PRO A 167 -12.48 -13.16 -21.04
N ALA A 168 -11.51 -13.38 -20.17
CA ALA A 168 -11.28 -14.70 -19.58
C ALA A 168 -12.33 -14.93 -18.49
N PHE A 169 -13.55 -15.34 -18.88
CA PHE A 169 -14.71 -15.45 -17.99
C PHE A 169 -15.20 -16.89 -17.85
N ARG A 170 -15.46 -17.32 -16.62
CA ARG A 170 -16.02 -18.63 -16.27
C ARG A 170 -17.24 -18.45 -15.38
N HIS A 171 -18.13 -19.44 -15.38
CA HIS A 171 -19.28 -19.50 -14.45
C HIS A 171 -19.32 -20.88 -13.80
N ARG A 172 -19.53 -20.92 -12.48
CA ARG A 172 -19.65 -22.15 -11.72
C ARG A 172 -20.70 -22.00 -10.61
N ASN A 173 -21.56 -23.02 -10.49
CA ASN A 173 -22.38 -23.19 -9.31
C ASN A 173 -21.59 -24.00 -8.28
N ILE A 174 -21.40 -23.44 -7.09
CA ILE A 174 -20.61 -24.03 -6.01
C ILE A 174 -21.44 -24.87 -5.04
N SER A 175 -22.78 -24.90 -5.17
CA SER A 175 -23.66 -25.64 -4.23
C SER A 175 -23.40 -27.15 -4.20
N GLU A 176 -22.74 -27.68 -5.23
CA GLU A 176 -22.41 -29.09 -5.40
C GLU A 176 -20.95 -29.41 -5.04
N LEU A 177 -20.15 -28.40 -4.69
CA LEU A 177 -18.73 -28.54 -4.42
C LEU A 177 -18.46 -28.53 -2.92
N THR A 178 -17.56 -29.41 -2.50
CA THR A 178 -16.89 -29.28 -1.20
C THR A 178 -15.91 -28.11 -1.23
N GLU A 179 -15.52 -27.60 -0.05
CA GLU A 179 -14.52 -26.53 0.06
C GLU A 179 -13.19 -26.90 -0.60
N THR A 180 -12.77 -28.17 -0.48
CA THR A 180 -11.55 -28.69 -1.10
C THR A 180 -11.64 -28.71 -2.63
N GLU A 181 -12.77 -29.13 -3.19
CA GLU A 181 -12.98 -29.13 -4.65
C GLU A 181 -13.03 -27.70 -5.20
N LEU A 182 -13.67 -26.78 -4.48
CA LEU A 182 -13.66 -25.36 -4.83
C LEU A 182 -12.24 -24.80 -4.81
N HIS A 183 -11.47 -25.05 -3.75
CA HIS A 183 -10.08 -24.61 -3.65
C HIS A 183 -9.22 -25.13 -4.81
N GLN A 184 -9.35 -26.42 -5.14
CA GLN A 184 -8.63 -27.03 -6.27
C GLN A 184 -9.04 -26.41 -7.61
N GLN A 185 -10.33 -26.19 -7.81
CA GLN A 185 -10.84 -25.57 -9.03
C GLN A 185 -10.34 -24.13 -9.21
N LEU A 186 -10.38 -23.31 -8.14
CA LEU A 186 -9.85 -21.94 -8.16
C LEU A 186 -8.34 -21.90 -8.38
N THR A 187 -7.61 -22.87 -7.83
CA THR A 187 -6.17 -23.03 -8.09
C THR A 187 -5.92 -23.36 -9.56
N GLN A 188 -6.64 -24.33 -10.13
CA GLN A 188 -6.47 -24.74 -11.52
C GLN A 188 -6.69 -23.58 -12.50
N TRP A 189 -7.69 -22.73 -12.25
CA TRP A 189 -8.01 -21.59 -13.12
C TRP A 189 -6.94 -20.50 -13.18
N GLN A 190 -5.96 -20.53 -12.28
CA GLN A 190 -4.89 -19.53 -12.22
C GLN A 190 -3.47 -20.11 -12.35
N SER A 191 -3.31 -21.43 -12.45
CA SER A 191 -2.00 -22.08 -12.49
C SER A 191 -1.26 -21.98 -13.83
N GLU A 192 -1.94 -21.58 -14.92
CA GLU A 192 -1.41 -21.67 -16.29
C GLU A 192 -1.40 -20.32 -17.02
N PHE A 193 -1.20 -19.20 -16.32
CA PHE A 193 -1.06 -17.91 -16.99
C PHE A 193 0.20 -17.85 -17.87
N ASP A 194 0.10 -17.24 -19.04
CA ASP A 194 1.24 -17.04 -19.94
C ASP A 194 1.53 -15.55 -20.03
N TYR A 195 2.65 -15.10 -19.44
CA TYR A 195 3.04 -13.70 -19.55
C TYR A 195 3.53 -13.34 -20.95
N SER A 196 3.82 -14.31 -21.83
CA SER A 196 4.30 -14.05 -23.20
C SER A 196 3.17 -13.75 -24.17
N ASN A 197 2.02 -14.41 -24.03
CA ASN A 197 0.89 -14.27 -24.98
C ASN A 197 -0.46 -13.98 -24.30
N GLY A 198 -0.52 -14.05 -22.98
CA GLY A 198 -1.75 -14.00 -22.20
C GLY A 198 -2.57 -15.32 -22.26
N PRO A 199 -3.65 -15.41 -21.47
CA PRO A 199 -4.09 -14.41 -20.51
C PRO A 199 -3.20 -14.35 -19.26
N LEU A 200 -3.09 -13.15 -18.68
CA LEU A 200 -2.47 -12.93 -17.37
C LEU A 200 -3.50 -12.79 -16.24
N TRP A 201 -4.77 -13.04 -16.54
CA TRP A 201 -5.84 -12.97 -15.57
C TRP A 201 -7.04 -13.82 -15.96
N GLN A 202 -7.87 -14.13 -14.97
CA GLN A 202 -9.07 -14.93 -15.10
C GLN A 202 -10.13 -14.39 -14.13
N ALA A 203 -11.36 -14.23 -14.61
CA ALA A 203 -12.52 -13.95 -13.79
C ALA A 203 -13.46 -15.17 -13.75
N ALA A 204 -14.14 -15.37 -12.62
CA ALA A 204 -15.18 -16.38 -12.51
C ALA A 204 -16.38 -15.90 -11.69
N TYR A 205 -17.58 -16.10 -12.23
CA TYR A 205 -18.82 -15.91 -11.49
C TYR A 205 -19.15 -17.18 -10.71
N LEU A 206 -19.30 -17.05 -9.40
CA LEU A 206 -19.60 -18.15 -8.48
C LEU A 206 -20.99 -17.93 -7.88
N THR A 207 -21.89 -18.89 -8.08
CA THR A 207 -23.27 -18.86 -7.61
C THR A 207 -23.57 -20.06 -6.70
N GLY A 208 -24.69 -20.04 -5.97
CA GLY A 208 -25.10 -21.17 -5.12
C GLY A 208 -24.71 -21.04 -3.65
N TYR A 209 -24.34 -19.83 -3.22
CA TYR A 209 -24.14 -19.50 -1.82
C TYR A 209 -25.48 -19.54 -1.05
N ALA A 210 -25.45 -20.01 0.20
CA ALA A 210 -26.66 -20.24 1.00
C ALA A 210 -27.44 -18.95 1.29
N GLU A 211 -26.74 -17.82 1.40
CA GLU A 211 -27.33 -16.49 1.61
C GLU A 211 -27.96 -15.89 0.34
N GLY A 212 -27.91 -16.60 -0.80
CA GLY A 212 -28.49 -16.14 -2.07
C GLY A 212 -27.70 -15.04 -2.78
N SER A 213 -26.53 -14.67 -2.26
CA SER A 213 -25.57 -13.79 -2.91
C SER A 213 -24.69 -14.55 -3.91
N ALA A 214 -23.82 -13.84 -4.62
CA ALA A 214 -22.83 -14.44 -5.51
C ALA A 214 -21.43 -13.85 -5.24
N ARG A 215 -20.40 -14.50 -5.79
CA ARG A 215 -19.03 -13.96 -5.80
C ARG A 215 -18.53 -13.79 -7.22
N LEU A 216 -17.78 -12.71 -7.45
CA LEU A 216 -16.93 -12.57 -8.63
C LEU A 216 -15.50 -12.76 -8.17
N PHE A 217 -14.94 -13.90 -8.53
CA PHE A 217 -13.55 -14.24 -8.32
C PHE A 217 -12.69 -13.62 -9.42
N PHE A 218 -11.55 -13.07 -9.02
CA PHE A 218 -10.49 -12.66 -9.92
C PHE A 218 -9.17 -13.31 -9.50
N ALA A 219 -8.41 -13.79 -10.48
CA ALA A 219 -7.00 -14.09 -10.35
C ALA A 219 -6.22 -13.32 -11.42
N PHE A 220 -5.09 -12.75 -11.03
CA PHE A 220 -4.19 -12.01 -11.89
C PHE A 220 -2.76 -12.45 -11.61
N HIS A 221 -1.93 -12.61 -12.63
CA HIS A 221 -0.50 -12.71 -12.42
C HIS A 221 0.00 -11.41 -11.78
N HIS A 222 0.84 -11.52 -10.75
CA HIS A 222 1.30 -10.37 -9.97
C HIS A 222 2.00 -9.29 -10.80
N LEU A 223 2.56 -9.65 -11.97
CA LEU A 223 3.20 -8.73 -12.92
C LEU A 223 2.31 -7.56 -13.37
N ILE A 224 0.98 -7.71 -13.31
CA ILE A 224 0.02 -6.73 -13.82
C ILE A 224 -0.91 -6.15 -12.75
N ILE A 225 -0.71 -6.50 -11.48
CA ILE A 225 -1.64 -6.16 -10.40
C ILE A 225 -0.92 -5.91 -9.07
N ASP A 226 -1.54 -5.09 -8.23
CA ASP A 226 -1.21 -4.92 -6.81
C ASP A 226 -2.49 -4.74 -5.97
N ALA A 227 -2.35 -4.70 -4.64
CA ALA A 227 -3.48 -4.57 -3.72
C ALA A 227 -4.26 -3.24 -3.85
N VAL A 228 -3.64 -2.18 -4.37
CA VAL A 228 -4.34 -0.92 -4.68
C VAL A 228 -5.23 -1.13 -5.92
N SER A 229 -4.71 -1.84 -6.92
CA SER A 229 -5.40 -2.17 -8.16
C SER A 229 -6.63 -3.05 -7.93
N TRP A 230 -6.64 -3.94 -6.92
CA TRP A 230 -7.83 -4.74 -6.59
C TRP A 230 -9.05 -3.87 -6.30
N ARG A 231 -8.86 -2.77 -5.57
CA ARG A 231 -9.93 -1.84 -5.20
C ARG A 231 -10.43 -1.05 -6.40
N ILE A 232 -9.52 -0.66 -7.31
CA ILE A 232 -9.87 -0.01 -8.58
C ILE A 232 -10.74 -0.95 -9.43
N ILE A 233 -10.32 -2.22 -9.57
CA ILE A 233 -11.07 -3.23 -10.31
C ILE A 233 -12.45 -3.47 -9.68
N ALA A 234 -12.52 -3.60 -8.35
CA ALA A 234 -13.78 -3.84 -7.65
C ALA A 234 -14.76 -2.67 -7.80
N GLU A 235 -14.28 -1.44 -7.67
CA GLU A 235 -15.10 -0.24 -7.85
C GLU A 235 -15.58 -0.07 -9.30
N ASP A 236 -14.70 -0.27 -10.28
CA ASP A 236 -15.07 -0.19 -11.70
C ASP A 236 -16.10 -1.27 -12.06
N MET A 237 -15.95 -2.50 -11.54
CA MET A 237 -16.95 -3.56 -11.72
C MET A 237 -18.30 -3.19 -11.11
N ARG A 238 -18.32 -2.61 -9.90
CA ARG A 238 -19.54 -2.11 -9.27
C ARG A 238 -20.22 -1.06 -10.13
N LEU A 239 -19.48 -0.04 -10.58
CA LEU A 239 -20.02 1.04 -11.41
C LEU A 239 -20.60 0.50 -12.73
N LEU A 240 -19.85 -0.37 -13.43
CA LEU A 240 -20.29 -0.96 -14.69
C LEU A 240 -21.54 -1.81 -14.54
N LEU A 241 -21.61 -2.66 -13.51
CA LEU A 241 -22.76 -3.52 -13.26
C LEU A 241 -23.99 -2.75 -12.75
N GLN A 242 -23.81 -1.53 -12.25
CA GLN A 242 -24.90 -0.58 -11.96
C GLN A 242 -25.30 0.27 -13.18
N GLY A 243 -24.71 0.02 -14.36
CA GLY A 243 -25.01 0.75 -15.60
C GLY A 243 -24.39 2.15 -15.66
N MET A 244 -23.42 2.45 -14.81
CA MET A 244 -22.70 3.73 -14.80
C MET A 244 -21.60 3.76 -15.86
N ILE A 245 -21.27 4.96 -16.34
CA ILE A 245 -20.16 5.18 -17.25
C ILE A 245 -18.90 5.50 -16.43
N LEU A 246 -17.80 4.81 -16.72
CA LEU A 246 -16.52 5.06 -16.06
C LEU A 246 -15.92 6.41 -16.50
N PRO A 247 -15.27 7.17 -15.59
CA PRO A 247 -14.62 8.44 -15.93
C PRO A 247 -13.47 8.22 -16.92
N PRO A 248 -12.89 9.27 -17.53
CA PRO A 248 -11.68 9.13 -18.37
C PRO A 248 -10.51 8.45 -17.64
N LYS A 249 -9.59 7.84 -18.39
CA LYS A 249 -8.42 7.16 -17.80
C LYS A 249 -7.55 8.16 -17.02
N THR A 250 -6.93 7.69 -15.94
CA THR A 250 -5.73 8.32 -15.35
C THR A 250 -4.50 8.05 -16.23
N SER A 251 -3.33 8.54 -15.83
CA SER A 251 -2.07 8.35 -16.56
C SER A 251 -1.74 6.86 -16.67
N SER A 252 -1.20 6.45 -17.82
CA SER A 252 -0.97 5.03 -18.09
C SER A 252 0.19 4.48 -17.23
N TYR A 253 0.21 3.15 -17.05
CA TYR A 253 1.31 2.48 -16.37
C TYR A 253 2.64 2.71 -17.13
N ARG A 254 2.62 2.77 -18.46
CA ARG A 254 3.77 3.15 -19.30
C ARG A 254 4.28 4.56 -19.00
N GLN A 255 3.39 5.54 -18.80
CA GLN A 255 3.82 6.90 -18.42
C GLN A 255 4.51 6.92 -17.06
N TRP A 256 3.99 6.12 -16.12
CA TRP A 256 4.61 5.96 -14.82
C TRP A 256 5.99 5.30 -14.90
N VAL A 257 6.15 4.23 -15.68
CA VAL A 257 7.47 3.62 -15.96
C VAL A 257 8.46 4.67 -16.45
N ALA A 258 8.06 5.50 -17.41
CA ALA A 258 8.91 6.56 -17.94
C ALA A 258 9.29 7.59 -16.87
N ALA A 259 8.36 7.95 -15.97
CA ALA A 259 8.63 8.87 -14.86
C ALA A 259 9.62 8.29 -13.85
N VAL A 260 9.50 7.01 -13.49
CA VAL A 260 10.45 6.32 -12.58
C VAL A 260 11.84 6.25 -13.19
N HIS A 261 11.94 5.96 -14.50
CA HIS A 261 13.22 6.00 -15.21
C HIS A 261 13.82 7.41 -15.29
N HIS A 262 12.99 8.43 -15.47
CA HIS A 262 13.44 9.83 -15.45
C HIS A 262 13.93 10.25 -14.06
N TYR A 263 13.22 9.82 -13.01
CA TYR A 263 13.55 10.09 -11.62
C TYR A 263 14.97 9.63 -11.29
N ALA A 264 15.34 8.39 -11.65
CA ALA A 264 16.67 7.85 -11.39
C ALA A 264 17.80 8.68 -12.04
N LYS A 265 17.54 9.30 -13.20
CA LYS A 265 18.51 10.17 -13.87
C LYS A 265 18.70 11.51 -13.16
N GLN A 266 17.65 12.00 -12.47
CA GLN A 266 17.67 13.28 -11.78
C GLN A 266 18.16 13.20 -10.33
N HIS A 267 17.99 12.04 -9.68
CA HIS A 267 18.21 11.88 -8.23
C HIS A 267 19.40 10.95 -7.91
N GLN A 268 20.48 11.04 -8.70
CA GLN A 268 21.71 10.28 -8.43
C GLN A 268 22.40 10.74 -7.14
N ASP A 269 22.06 11.92 -6.61
CA ASP A 269 22.50 12.43 -5.31
C ASP A 269 21.98 11.59 -4.13
N GLU A 270 20.98 10.74 -4.32
CA GLU A 270 20.50 9.79 -3.29
C GLU A 270 21.41 8.57 -3.12
N VAL A 271 22.33 8.30 -4.06
CA VAL A 271 23.19 7.10 -4.03
C VAL A 271 23.98 6.97 -2.72
N PRO A 272 24.63 8.01 -2.19
CA PRO A 272 25.35 7.91 -0.91
C PRO A 272 24.45 7.54 0.27
N TYR A 273 23.21 8.04 0.30
CA TYR A 273 22.24 7.68 1.34
C TYR A 273 21.95 6.17 1.29
N TRP A 274 21.60 5.65 0.11
CA TRP A 274 21.29 4.23 -0.04
C TRP A 274 22.48 3.31 0.24
N GLN A 275 23.69 3.72 -0.17
CA GLN A 275 24.92 3.00 0.15
C GLN A 275 25.17 2.94 1.66
N GLN A 276 24.93 4.03 2.38
CA GLN A 276 25.04 4.06 3.83
C GLN A 276 24.02 3.15 4.51
N VAL A 277 22.77 3.12 4.01
CA VAL A 277 21.71 2.25 4.56
C VAL A 277 22.07 0.77 4.44
N ILE A 278 22.74 0.34 3.36
CA ILE A 278 23.09 -1.07 3.15
C ILE A 278 24.46 -1.48 3.68
N ALA A 279 25.29 -0.53 4.13
CA ALA A 279 26.72 -0.75 4.40
C ALA A 279 27.03 -1.82 5.46
N GLY A 280 26.06 -2.23 6.29
CA GLY A 280 26.23 -3.30 7.28
C GLY A 280 25.29 -4.50 7.10
N ASN A 281 24.69 -4.67 5.91
CA ASN A 281 23.86 -5.82 5.62
C ASN A 281 24.72 -7.08 5.38
N ASP A 282 25.16 -7.71 6.47
CA ASP A 282 26.03 -8.90 6.44
C ASP A 282 25.27 -10.23 6.61
N ILE A 283 23.93 -10.20 6.57
CA ILE A 283 23.11 -11.37 6.88
C ILE A 283 22.92 -12.23 5.62
N ASN A 284 23.70 -13.32 5.53
CA ASN A 284 23.39 -14.50 4.72
C ASN A 284 23.07 -15.66 5.67
N PRO A 285 21.83 -15.76 6.17
CA PRO A 285 21.47 -16.73 7.19
C PRO A 285 21.31 -18.12 6.56
N GLU A 286 21.59 -19.17 7.34
CA GLU A 286 21.18 -20.51 6.96
C GLU A 286 19.64 -20.59 6.95
N LEU A 287 19.10 -21.11 5.86
CA LEU A 287 17.65 -21.24 5.67
C LEU A 287 17.20 -22.65 6.06
N ASP A 288 16.21 -22.73 6.94
CA ASP A 288 15.51 -23.97 7.25
C ASP A 288 14.31 -24.17 6.29
N LYS A 289 13.54 -25.24 6.51
CA LYS A 289 12.28 -25.50 5.82
C LYS A 289 11.28 -24.37 6.11
N ALA A 290 10.63 -23.90 5.05
CA ALA A 290 9.60 -22.88 5.15
C ALA A 290 8.42 -23.36 6.05
N THR A 291 8.00 -22.49 6.94
CA THR A 291 6.83 -22.64 7.82
C THR A 291 5.97 -21.38 7.74
N HIS A 292 4.65 -21.54 7.88
CA HIS A 292 3.69 -20.44 7.78
C HIS A 292 3.00 -20.22 9.12
N HIS A 293 2.94 -18.98 9.57
CA HIS A 293 2.37 -18.59 10.86
C HIS A 293 1.45 -17.38 10.70
N GLN A 294 0.46 -17.29 11.58
CA GLN A 294 -0.44 -16.14 11.65
C GLN A 294 -0.34 -15.49 13.03
N LEU A 295 -0.41 -14.17 13.04
CA LEU A 295 -0.46 -13.35 14.25
C LEU A 295 -1.63 -12.37 14.13
N ASP A 296 -2.52 -12.41 15.10
CA ASP A 296 -3.70 -11.54 15.15
C ASP A 296 -3.60 -10.57 16.31
N LEU A 297 -3.91 -9.30 16.05
CA LEU A 297 -4.12 -8.32 17.10
C LEU A 297 -5.61 -8.29 17.47
N SER A 298 -5.93 -8.03 18.74
CA SER A 298 -7.32 -7.86 19.16
C SER A 298 -7.97 -6.67 18.42
N ALA A 299 -9.30 -6.70 18.27
CA ALA A 299 -10.02 -5.59 17.64
C ALA A 299 -9.84 -4.28 18.42
N GLU A 300 -9.79 -4.36 19.75
CA GLU A 300 -9.52 -3.22 20.63
C GLU A 300 -8.13 -2.63 20.38
N MET A 301 -7.08 -3.45 20.38
CA MET A 301 -5.72 -2.97 20.13
C MET A 301 -5.53 -2.47 18.70
N THR A 302 -6.23 -3.05 17.73
CA THR A 302 -6.26 -2.57 16.34
C THR A 302 -6.92 -1.19 16.25
N ASP A 303 -8.03 -0.98 16.94
CA ASP A 303 -8.71 0.31 16.99
C ASP A 303 -7.83 1.40 17.63
N ILE A 304 -7.17 1.08 18.76
CA ILE A 304 -6.20 1.98 19.41
C ILE A 304 -5.04 2.30 18.46
N LEU A 305 -4.49 1.31 17.76
CA LEU A 305 -3.42 1.53 16.78
C LEU A 305 -3.84 2.50 15.66
N LEU A 306 -5.05 2.32 15.12
CA LEU A 306 -5.54 3.11 13.99
C LEU A 306 -5.92 4.54 14.38
N HIS A 307 -6.52 4.73 15.55
CA HIS A 307 -7.21 5.98 15.88
C HIS A 307 -6.60 6.77 17.05
N GLU A 308 -5.81 6.14 17.93
CA GLU A 308 -5.31 6.79 19.15
C GLU A 308 -3.79 6.84 19.23
N ALA A 309 -3.11 5.71 19.05
CA ALA A 309 -1.68 5.56 19.32
C ALA A 309 -0.81 6.51 18.48
N ASN A 310 -1.23 6.78 17.25
CA ASN A 310 -0.51 7.68 16.34
C ASN A 310 -0.42 9.11 16.86
N ALA A 311 -1.40 9.56 17.66
CA ALA A 311 -1.39 10.90 18.22
C ALA A 311 -0.31 11.09 19.30
N GLY A 312 0.28 10.01 19.83
CA GLY A 312 1.32 10.08 20.86
C GLY A 312 2.60 10.74 20.36
N TYR A 313 3.03 10.39 19.15
CA TYR A 313 4.29 10.88 18.57
C TYR A 313 4.10 11.50 17.18
N SER A 314 2.85 11.81 16.81
CA SER A 314 2.48 12.28 15.46
C SER A 314 2.99 11.32 14.36
N THR A 315 2.76 10.03 14.57
CA THR A 315 3.22 8.96 13.68
C THR A 315 2.20 8.59 12.60
N GLU A 316 2.67 7.88 11.59
CA GLU A 316 1.87 7.00 10.72
C GLU A 316 1.95 5.55 11.23
N ILE A 317 1.02 4.70 10.80
CA ILE A 317 0.95 3.29 11.25
C ILE A 317 2.28 2.52 11.06
N ASN A 318 2.96 2.73 9.93
CA ASN A 318 4.24 2.07 9.65
C ASN A 318 5.33 2.45 10.66
N ASP A 319 5.29 3.65 11.22
CA ASP A 319 6.27 4.05 12.23
C ASP A 319 6.13 3.14 13.46
N LEU A 320 4.90 2.91 13.92
CA LEU A 320 4.61 2.05 15.08
C LEU A 320 4.86 0.57 14.77
N LEU A 321 4.43 0.07 13.61
CA LEU A 321 4.65 -1.32 13.23
C LEU A 321 6.13 -1.66 13.08
N LEU A 322 6.92 -0.76 12.48
CA LEU A 322 8.35 -0.96 12.34
C LEU A 322 9.10 -0.78 13.66
N SER A 323 8.62 0.05 14.58
CA SER A 323 9.15 0.07 15.95
C SER A 323 8.89 -1.24 16.69
N ALA A 324 7.70 -1.83 16.55
CA ALA A 324 7.41 -3.15 17.10
C ALA A 324 8.29 -4.24 16.48
N LEU A 325 8.48 -4.20 15.16
CA LEU A 325 9.39 -5.12 14.48
C LEU A 325 10.85 -4.92 14.94
N THR A 326 11.28 -3.69 15.17
CA THR A 326 12.63 -3.39 15.71
C THR A 326 12.86 -4.08 17.04
N LEU A 327 11.89 -4.00 17.97
CA LEU A 327 11.93 -4.69 19.25
C LEU A 327 11.94 -6.22 19.08
N ALA A 328 11.11 -6.74 18.18
CA ALA A 328 11.00 -8.17 17.91
C ALA A 328 12.30 -8.77 17.35
N LEU A 329 12.91 -8.10 16.39
CA LEU A 329 14.18 -8.51 15.80
C LEU A 329 15.32 -8.44 16.82
N GLN A 330 15.34 -7.42 17.68
CA GLN A 330 16.31 -7.35 18.78
C GLN A 330 16.14 -8.51 19.77
N GLY A 331 14.90 -8.81 20.18
CA GLY A 331 14.62 -9.90 21.11
C GLY A 331 14.90 -11.29 20.52
N THR A 332 14.77 -11.44 19.20
CA THR A 332 14.99 -12.72 18.49
C THR A 332 16.47 -12.94 18.17
N PHE A 333 17.16 -11.94 17.64
CA PHE A 333 18.52 -12.07 17.13
C PHE A 333 19.59 -11.51 18.07
N SER A 334 19.20 -10.89 19.18
CA SER A 334 20.11 -10.23 20.13
C SER A 334 21.01 -9.16 19.48
N ARG A 335 20.49 -8.48 18.45
CA ARG A 335 21.17 -7.40 17.72
C ARG A 335 20.37 -6.11 17.84
N SER A 336 21.04 -5.01 18.18
CA SER A 336 20.41 -3.68 18.24
C SER A 336 20.06 -3.14 16.86
N VAL A 337 20.78 -3.57 15.81
CA VAL A 337 20.59 -3.12 14.44
C VAL A 337 20.23 -4.30 13.55
N ASN A 338 19.13 -4.17 12.80
CA ASN A 338 18.67 -5.15 11.84
C ASN A 338 18.30 -4.45 10.53
N TYR A 339 18.43 -5.18 9.42
CA TYR A 339 18.10 -4.67 8.09
C TYR A 339 16.93 -5.45 7.53
N ILE A 340 15.97 -4.74 6.95
CA ILE A 340 14.79 -5.33 6.32
C ILE A 340 14.60 -4.75 4.92
N VAL A 341 13.88 -5.46 4.07
CA VAL A 341 13.20 -4.90 2.92
C VAL A 341 11.87 -4.36 3.40
N LEU A 342 11.62 -3.08 3.16
CA LEU A 342 10.30 -2.50 3.34
C LEU A 342 9.62 -2.41 1.97
N GLU A 343 8.39 -2.92 1.90
CA GLU A 343 7.54 -2.75 0.74
C GLU A 343 6.66 -1.51 0.90
N GLY A 344 6.51 -0.77 -0.20
CA GLY A 344 5.61 0.37 -0.31
C GLY A 344 4.70 0.22 -1.53
N HIS A 345 3.59 0.95 -1.56
CA HIS A 345 2.66 0.91 -2.69
C HIS A 345 3.26 1.50 -3.99
N GLY A 346 4.33 2.30 -3.89
CA GLY A 346 5.07 2.83 -5.04
C GLY A 346 4.29 3.80 -5.93
N ARG A 347 3.33 4.53 -5.34
CA ARG A 347 2.51 5.54 -6.02
C ARG A 347 2.82 6.93 -5.46
N GLU A 348 4.09 7.28 -5.52
CA GLU A 348 4.63 8.51 -4.94
C GLU A 348 4.42 9.72 -5.87
N PRO A 349 4.24 10.93 -5.34
CA PRO A 349 4.04 12.13 -6.15
C PRO A 349 5.38 12.66 -6.72
N ILE A 350 6.08 11.84 -7.51
CA ILE A 350 7.37 12.20 -8.13
C ILE A 350 7.23 13.06 -9.39
N ASP A 351 6.04 13.06 -10.01
CA ASP A 351 5.74 13.87 -11.20
C ASP A 351 4.34 14.48 -11.06
N ASN A 352 4.28 15.80 -10.87
CA ASN A 352 3.03 16.54 -10.70
C ASN A 352 2.20 16.67 -11.99
N THR A 353 2.67 16.14 -13.12
CA THR A 353 1.91 16.09 -14.37
C THR A 353 1.17 14.77 -14.55
N LEU A 354 1.47 13.78 -13.70
CA LEU A 354 0.85 12.46 -13.72
C LEU A 354 -0.17 12.31 -12.58
N ASP A 355 -1.20 11.54 -12.87
CA ASP A 355 -2.18 11.04 -11.92
C ASP A 355 -2.27 9.55 -12.16
N ILE A 356 -1.93 8.73 -11.17
CA ILE A 356 -1.98 7.26 -11.24
C ILE A 356 -2.96 6.68 -10.21
N SER A 357 -3.90 7.49 -9.70
CA SER A 357 -4.82 7.08 -8.64
C SER A 357 -5.78 5.95 -9.05
N GLU A 358 -6.10 5.83 -10.34
CA GLU A 358 -6.99 4.80 -10.90
C GLU A 358 -6.28 3.88 -11.91
N THR A 359 -4.95 3.88 -11.91
CA THR A 359 -4.16 3.07 -12.85
C THR A 359 -3.92 1.68 -12.27
N VAL A 360 -4.28 0.65 -13.03
CA VAL A 360 -4.02 -0.76 -12.68
C VAL A 360 -2.62 -1.16 -13.12
N GLY A 361 -1.89 -1.89 -12.28
CA GLY A 361 -0.54 -2.38 -12.53
C GLY A 361 0.14 -2.82 -11.24
N TRP A 362 1.38 -3.33 -11.35
CA TRP A 362 2.20 -3.62 -10.17
C TRP A 362 3.12 -2.45 -9.87
N PHE A 363 2.77 -1.61 -8.89
CA PHE A 363 3.53 -0.40 -8.55
C PHE A 363 4.51 -0.59 -7.40
N THR A 364 4.45 -1.72 -6.69
CA THR A 364 5.19 -1.94 -5.44
C THR A 364 6.67 -1.54 -5.54
N THR A 365 7.14 -0.80 -4.54
CA THR A 365 8.56 -0.48 -4.37
C THR A 365 9.13 -1.32 -3.25
N GLN A 366 10.34 -1.84 -3.44
CA GLN A 366 11.11 -2.54 -2.42
C GLN A 366 12.42 -1.79 -2.17
N TYR A 367 12.73 -1.51 -0.91
CA TYR A 367 13.95 -0.81 -0.53
C TYR A 367 14.44 -1.22 0.85
N PRO A 368 15.75 -1.14 1.13
CA PRO A 368 16.30 -1.52 2.40
C PRO A 368 15.99 -0.46 3.46
N VAL A 369 15.71 -0.90 4.67
CA VAL A 369 15.55 -0.06 5.85
C VAL A 369 16.46 -0.60 6.96
N ARG A 370 17.19 0.31 7.60
CA ARG A 370 18.01 0.03 8.78
C ARG A 370 17.19 0.34 10.04
N LEU A 371 16.75 -0.71 10.72
CA LEU A 371 16.04 -0.64 11.99
C LEU A 371 17.04 -0.69 13.15
N GLU A 372 16.92 0.25 14.08
CA GLU A 372 17.82 0.35 15.23
C GLU A 372 17.04 0.57 16.52
N MET A 373 17.21 -0.37 17.45
CA MET A 373 16.64 -0.30 18.78
C MET A 373 17.36 0.77 19.59
N GLN A 374 16.59 1.69 20.18
CA GLN A 374 17.09 2.73 21.06
C GLN A 374 17.02 2.29 22.54
N THR A 375 17.25 3.20 23.49
CA THR A 375 17.31 2.80 24.91
C THR A 375 15.97 2.32 25.46
N ASN A 376 14.86 2.78 24.87
CA ASN A 376 13.50 2.46 25.28
C ASN A 376 12.52 2.53 24.08
N ILE A 377 11.27 2.13 24.33
CA ILE A 377 10.20 2.08 23.30
C ILE A 377 9.92 3.47 22.72
N ALA A 378 9.80 4.50 23.56
CA ALA A 378 9.50 5.86 23.11
C ALA A 378 10.59 6.42 22.18
N GLU A 379 11.86 6.27 22.56
CA GLU A 379 12.98 6.66 21.72
C GLU A 379 13.06 5.86 20.42
N THR A 380 12.67 4.58 20.46
CA THR A 380 12.62 3.73 19.27
C THR A 380 11.53 4.19 18.31
N ILE A 381 10.34 4.57 18.82
CA ILE A 381 9.26 5.15 18.01
C ILE A 381 9.73 6.44 17.33
N ILE A 382 10.32 7.36 18.10
CA ILE A 382 10.82 8.63 17.57
C ILE A 382 11.90 8.39 16.52
N HIS A 383 12.86 7.51 16.80
CA HIS A 383 13.94 7.20 15.87
C HIS A 383 13.43 6.57 14.58
N THR A 384 12.54 5.58 14.66
CA THR A 384 11.92 4.94 13.49
C THR A 384 11.16 5.96 12.66
N LYS A 385 10.35 6.82 13.28
CA LYS A 385 9.63 7.90 12.60
C LYS A 385 10.61 8.82 11.85
N GLU A 386 11.60 9.37 12.54
CA GLU A 386 12.54 10.32 11.92
C GLU A 386 13.36 9.67 10.80
N MET A 387 13.75 8.40 10.96
CA MET A 387 14.41 7.62 9.90
C MET A 387 13.53 7.49 8.65
N LEU A 388 12.24 7.15 8.82
CA LEU A 388 11.29 7.04 7.70
C LEU A 388 11.01 8.39 7.03
N ARG A 389 11.02 9.51 7.77
CA ARG A 389 10.83 10.86 7.21
C ARG A 389 12.08 11.43 6.55
N ALA A 390 13.27 11.03 7.00
CA ALA A 390 14.53 11.41 6.36
C ALA A 390 14.73 10.71 5.00
N MET A 391 14.04 9.59 4.78
CA MET A 391 14.13 8.81 3.55
C MET A 391 13.61 9.58 2.32
N PRO A 392 14.40 9.64 1.23
CA PRO A 392 13.95 10.28 -0.01
C PRO A 392 12.72 9.59 -0.61
N ASN A 393 11.65 10.36 -0.83
CA ASN A 393 10.46 9.99 -1.60
C ASN A 393 9.95 8.55 -1.35
N LYS A 394 9.86 8.18 -0.07
CA LYS A 394 9.40 6.86 0.40
C LYS A 394 10.06 5.66 -0.31
N GLY A 395 11.34 5.80 -0.69
CA GLY A 395 12.15 4.69 -1.21
C GLY A 395 11.99 4.36 -2.69
N ILE A 396 11.20 5.14 -3.45
CA ILE A 396 11.02 4.93 -4.90
C ILE A 396 12.34 4.97 -5.68
N GLY A 397 13.29 5.79 -5.21
CA GLY A 397 14.60 5.97 -5.82
C GLY A 397 15.48 4.72 -5.77
N TYR A 398 15.39 3.89 -4.72
CA TYR A 398 16.29 2.75 -4.53
C TYR A 398 16.22 1.76 -5.70
N GLY A 399 15.00 1.27 -6.00
CA GLY A 399 14.79 0.31 -7.09
C GLY A 399 15.15 0.90 -8.45
N ALA A 400 14.80 2.16 -8.69
CA ALA A 400 15.09 2.85 -9.95
C ALA A 400 16.60 3.05 -10.17
N LEU A 401 17.33 3.49 -9.13
CA LEU A 401 18.78 3.65 -9.16
C LEU A 401 19.50 2.30 -9.32
N ARG A 402 19.01 1.24 -8.68
CA ARG A 402 19.53 -0.13 -8.85
C ARG A 402 19.34 -0.63 -10.28
N GLN A 403 18.15 -0.47 -10.85
CA GLN A 403 17.83 -0.88 -12.23
C GLN A 403 18.73 -0.18 -13.26
N THR A 404 19.09 1.09 -13.02
CA THR A 404 20.03 1.86 -13.87
C THR A 404 21.51 1.59 -13.58
N GLY A 405 21.83 0.70 -12.63
CA GLY A 405 23.20 0.31 -12.29
C GLY A 405 23.97 1.28 -11.39
N HIS A 406 23.31 2.28 -10.79
CA HIS A 406 23.93 3.21 -9.85
C HIS A 406 24.07 2.65 -8.43
N LEU A 407 23.26 1.64 -8.09
CA LEU A 407 23.33 0.92 -6.82
C LEU A 407 23.59 -0.57 -7.04
N SER A 408 24.37 -1.15 -6.13
CA SER A 408 24.69 -2.57 -6.09
C SER A 408 24.52 -3.12 -4.69
N GLY A 409 24.30 -4.42 -4.56
CA GLY A 409 24.10 -5.09 -3.28
C GLY A 409 22.83 -5.93 -3.26
N ASN A 410 22.78 -6.85 -2.31
CA ASN A 410 21.61 -7.67 -2.06
C ASN A 410 20.69 -6.95 -1.08
N LEU A 411 19.38 -7.06 -1.34
CA LEU A 411 18.37 -6.68 -0.38
C LEU A 411 18.48 -7.57 0.88
N PRO A 412 18.09 -7.07 2.07
CA PRO A 412 18.07 -7.87 3.29
C PRO A 412 17.19 -9.13 3.17
N ALA A 413 17.48 -10.14 4.00
CA ALA A 413 16.76 -11.41 3.98
C ALA A 413 15.39 -11.38 4.70
N ILE A 414 15.00 -10.25 5.30
CA ILE A 414 13.73 -10.09 6.02
C ILE A 414 12.89 -9.08 5.25
N SER A 415 11.67 -9.43 4.84
CA SER A 415 10.73 -8.52 4.20
C SER A 415 9.59 -8.15 5.14
N PHE A 416 9.16 -6.88 5.07
CA PHE A 416 7.99 -6.37 5.76
C PHE A 416 7.11 -5.58 4.81
N ASN A 417 5.83 -5.91 4.78
CA ASN A 417 4.82 -5.27 3.95
C ASN A 417 3.55 -5.02 4.75
N TYR A 418 2.96 -3.83 4.61
CA TYR A 418 1.66 -3.49 5.17
C TYR A 418 0.70 -3.04 4.07
N LEU A 419 -0.34 -3.85 3.83
CA LEU A 419 -1.29 -3.70 2.72
C LEU A 419 -2.41 -2.69 3.00
N GLY A 420 -2.40 -2.04 4.17
CA GLY A 420 -3.46 -1.14 4.61
C GLY A 420 -4.69 -1.88 5.12
N GLN A 421 -5.81 -1.16 5.09
CA GLN A 421 -7.12 -1.67 5.51
C GLN A 421 -7.84 -2.34 4.33
N LEU A 422 -7.88 -3.67 4.33
CA LEU A 422 -8.54 -4.49 3.30
C LEU A 422 -9.99 -4.75 3.71
N GLY A 423 -10.92 -3.95 3.15
CA GLY A 423 -12.37 -4.14 3.30
C GLY A 423 -13.03 -3.19 4.29
N GLY A 424 -14.16 -2.60 3.90
CA GLY A 424 -15.16 -2.01 4.79
C GLY A 424 -16.27 -3.02 5.07
N ASN A 425 -16.97 -2.88 6.21
CA ASN A 425 -18.03 -3.75 6.75
C ASN A 425 -18.46 -4.96 5.89
N CYS A 426 -18.11 -6.15 6.40
CA CYS A 426 -18.06 -7.48 5.77
C CYS A 426 -19.37 -8.08 5.23
N HIS A 427 -20.45 -7.33 5.05
CA HIS A 427 -21.77 -7.88 4.73
C HIS A 427 -22.60 -7.04 3.75
N GLN A 428 -21.97 -6.14 3.00
CA GLN A 428 -22.66 -5.33 2.00
C GLN A 428 -22.27 -5.76 0.59
N ASP A 429 -23.23 -5.73 -0.33
CA ASP A 429 -22.94 -5.94 -1.75
C ASP A 429 -21.80 -5.03 -2.21
N TRP A 430 -20.98 -5.55 -3.13
CA TRP A 430 -19.82 -4.87 -3.72
C TRP A 430 -18.57 -4.77 -2.84
N SER A 431 -18.52 -5.47 -1.71
CA SER A 431 -17.31 -5.53 -0.87
C SER A 431 -16.32 -6.60 -1.36
N LEU A 432 -15.02 -6.35 -1.15
CA LEU A 432 -14.00 -7.40 -1.17
C LEU A 432 -14.24 -8.36 -0.01
N THR A 433 -14.13 -9.66 -0.25
CA THR A 433 -14.35 -10.70 0.76
C THR A 433 -13.11 -11.53 1.02
N SER A 434 -13.05 -12.15 2.20
CA SER A 434 -11.97 -13.06 2.62
C SER A 434 -12.25 -14.52 2.21
N ASP A 435 -13.01 -14.73 1.13
CA ASP A 435 -13.34 -16.06 0.62
C ASP A 435 -12.07 -16.79 0.11
N ASN A 436 -12.08 -18.12 0.14
CA ASN A 436 -11.00 -18.95 -0.37
C ASN A 436 -10.75 -18.66 -1.87
N CYS A 437 -9.53 -18.27 -2.23
CA CYS A 437 -9.16 -17.92 -3.60
C CYS A 437 -8.26 -18.97 -4.30
N GLY A 438 -8.16 -20.18 -3.76
CA GLY A 438 -7.20 -21.19 -4.23
C GLY A 438 -5.76 -20.86 -3.82
N ALA A 439 -4.80 -21.67 -4.28
CA ALA A 439 -3.38 -21.37 -4.14
C ALA A 439 -2.95 -20.37 -5.22
N VAL A 440 -2.47 -19.20 -4.79
CA VAL A 440 -2.06 -18.10 -5.67
C VAL A 440 -0.61 -18.21 -6.15
N ILE A 441 0.22 -18.98 -5.46
CA ILE A 441 1.62 -19.22 -5.81
C ILE A 441 1.83 -20.73 -5.92
N ALA A 442 2.59 -21.18 -6.93
CA ALA A 442 2.97 -22.58 -7.05
C ALA A 442 3.81 -23.04 -5.86
N SER A 443 3.55 -24.24 -5.36
CA SER A 443 4.24 -24.83 -4.19
C SER A 443 5.76 -25.02 -4.34
N ARG A 444 6.29 -24.93 -5.57
CA ARG A 444 7.73 -24.99 -5.86
C ARG A 444 8.38 -23.62 -6.00
N ASN A 445 7.61 -22.54 -5.97
CA ASN A 445 8.12 -21.17 -5.99
C ASN A 445 8.46 -20.75 -4.55
N ASP A 446 9.53 -21.34 -4.04
CA ASP A 446 10.02 -21.12 -2.69
C ASP A 446 10.62 -19.72 -2.52
N SER A 447 10.15 -18.95 -1.53
CA SER A 447 10.77 -17.67 -1.19
C SER A 447 12.18 -17.87 -0.65
N HIS A 448 13.13 -17.01 -1.05
CA HIS A 448 14.50 -16.99 -0.53
C HIS A 448 14.65 -16.18 0.77
N LEU A 449 13.56 -15.59 1.26
CA LEU A 449 13.57 -14.75 2.46
C LEU A 449 13.66 -15.62 3.72
N LEU A 450 14.39 -15.11 4.72
CA LEU A 450 14.44 -15.67 6.07
C LEU A 450 13.09 -15.49 6.79
N LEU A 451 12.51 -14.30 6.64
CA LEU A 451 11.20 -13.93 7.17
C LEU A 451 10.51 -13.07 6.11
N ASP A 452 9.27 -13.41 5.77
CA ASP A 452 8.39 -12.60 4.94
C ASP A 452 7.12 -12.27 5.74
N ILE A 453 6.95 -10.99 6.08
CA ILE A 453 5.95 -10.51 7.03
C ILE A 453 4.96 -9.62 6.27
N ASN A 454 3.74 -10.09 6.08
CA ASN A 454 2.69 -9.37 5.37
C ASN A 454 1.53 -9.06 6.32
N GLY A 455 1.27 -7.78 6.55
CA GLY A 455 0.22 -7.29 7.45
C GLY A 455 -0.94 -6.62 6.72
N ALA A 456 -2.16 -6.82 7.20
CA ALA A 456 -3.34 -6.09 6.75
C ALA A 456 -4.38 -5.97 7.86
N VAL A 457 -5.21 -4.93 7.81
CA VAL A 457 -6.40 -4.86 8.67
C VAL A 457 -7.58 -5.47 7.91
N GLN A 458 -8.20 -6.50 8.48
CA GLN A 458 -9.35 -7.21 7.93
C GLN A 458 -10.41 -7.37 9.02
N ALA A 459 -11.67 -7.05 8.70
CA ALA A 459 -12.79 -7.12 9.65
C ALA A 459 -12.49 -6.43 11.01
N GLY A 460 -11.79 -5.29 10.98
CA GLY A 460 -11.43 -4.50 12.16
C GLY A 460 -10.28 -5.07 13.00
N LYS A 461 -9.58 -6.10 12.53
CA LYS A 461 -8.41 -6.69 13.20
C LYS A 461 -7.17 -6.62 12.33
N LEU A 462 -6.04 -6.20 12.90
CA LEU A 462 -4.74 -6.31 12.24
C LEU A 462 -4.29 -7.77 12.30
N GLN A 463 -3.96 -8.32 11.14
CA GLN A 463 -3.47 -9.69 11.00
C GLN A 463 -2.16 -9.68 10.23
N PHE A 464 -1.21 -10.50 10.66
CA PHE A 464 0.06 -10.75 9.98
C PHE A 464 0.14 -12.21 9.55
N SER A 465 0.52 -12.40 8.29
CA SER A 465 1.02 -13.66 7.75
C SER A 465 2.54 -13.61 7.79
N VAL A 466 3.16 -14.61 8.43
CA VAL A 466 4.62 -14.72 8.57
C VAL A 466 5.09 -16.04 7.98
N ASP A 467 5.74 -15.97 6.83
CA ASP A 467 6.48 -17.10 6.26
C ASP A 467 7.91 -17.07 6.81
N SER A 468 8.30 -18.11 7.53
CA SER A 468 9.57 -18.22 8.23
C SER A 468 10.40 -19.39 7.73
N ARG A 469 11.69 -19.11 7.49
CA ARG A 469 12.76 -20.10 7.28
C ARG A 469 13.77 -20.10 8.43
N LEU A 470 13.41 -19.54 9.58
CA LEU A 470 14.16 -19.75 10.82
C LEU A 470 13.96 -21.17 11.33
N SER A 471 14.82 -21.61 12.26
CA SER A 471 14.55 -22.82 13.03
C SER A 471 13.21 -22.70 13.76
N GLN A 472 12.57 -23.84 14.03
CA GLN A 472 11.27 -23.85 14.71
C GLN A 472 11.30 -23.06 16.03
N SER A 473 12.33 -23.25 16.86
CA SER A 473 12.45 -22.56 18.15
C SER A 473 12.62 -21.05 18.00
N LEU A 474 13.42 -20.59 17.03
CA LEU A 474 13.58 -19.16 16.78
C LEU A 474 12.32 -18.54 16.18
N THR A 475 11.57 -19.28 15.37
CA THR A 475 10.28 -18.83 14.85
C THR A 475 9.27 -18.62 15.97
N GLU A 476 9.14 -19.58 16.90
CA GLU A 476 8.25 -19.46 18.06
C GLU A 476 8.61 -18.26 18.96
N VAL A 477 9.91 -18.02 19.15
CA VAL A 477 10.40 -16.82 19.85
C VAL A 477 10.01 -15.55 19.09
N PHE A 478 10.28 -15.49 17.78
CA PHE A 478 9.96 -14.31 16.97
C PHE A 478 8.47 -13.96 17.03
N ILE A 479 7.58 -14.93 16.81
CA ILE A 479 6.13 -14.71 16.82
C ILE A 479 5.68 -14.17 18.20
N THR A 480 6.13 -14.81 19.28
CA THR A 480 5.78 -14.39 20.65
C THR A 480 6.26 -12.98 20.97
N VAL A 481 7.53 -12.67 20.65
CA VAL A 481 8.11 -11.36 20.93
C VAL A 481 7.50 -10.29 20.03
N PHE A 482 7.16 -10.61 18.78
CA PHE A 482 6.53 -9.66 17.87
C PHE A 482 5.12 -9.27 18.33
N GLU A 483 4.32 -10.22 18.79
CA GLU A 483 3.00 -9.94 19.38
C GLU A 483 3.13 -9.05 20.63
N GLN A 484 4.07 -9.37 21.53
CA GLN A 484 4.32 -8.58 22.74
C GLN A 484 4.80 -7.16 22.41
N ALA A 485 5.67 -7.02 21.40
CA ALA A 485 6.19 -5.74 20.95
C ALA A 485 5.10 -4.87 20.35
N LEU A 486 4.21 -5.43 19.53
CA LEU A 486 3.04 -4.72 18.97
C LEU A 486 2.18 -4.15 20.09
N ASN A 487 1.79 -4.98 21.06
CA ASN A 487 0.96 -4.55 22.18
C ASN A 487 1.65 -3.44 23.01
N SER A 488 2.95 -3.58 23.25
CA SER A 488 3.74 -2.62 24.04
C SER A 488 3.87 -1.26 23.35
N VAL A 489 4.16 -1.25 22.04
CA VAL A 489 4.29 -0.02 21.25
C VAL A 489 2.95 0.72 21.15
N ILE A 490 1.85 0.00 20.91
CA ILE A 490 0.51 0.59 20.83
C ILE A 490 0.12 1.23 22.16
N THR A 491 0.35 0.51 23.27
CA THR A 491 0.06 1.01 24.62
C THR A 491 0.88 2.26 24.95
N GLU A 492 2.17 2.26 24.60
CA GLU A 492 3.04 3.42 24.83
C GLU A 492 2.60 4.63 23.99
N GLY A 493 2.25 4.41 22.71
CA GLY A 493 1.69 5.45 21.84
C GLY A 493 0.40 6.05 22.39
N GLN A 494 -0.53 5.20 22.83
CA GLN A 494 -1.80 5.63 23.44
C GLN A 494 -1.58 6.43 24.72
N LYS A 495 -0.74 5.93 25.63
CA LYS A 495 -0.39 6.61 26.88
C LYS A 495 0.23 7.98 26.62
N GLN A 496 1.11 8.07 25.63
CA GLN A 496 1.70 9.36 25.24
C GLN A 496 0.67 10.30 24.63
N ALA A 497 -0.27 9.80 23.83
CA ALA A 497 -1.37 10.58 23.27
C ALA A 497 -2.24 11.18 24.37
N GLN A 498 -2.60 10.38 25.38
CA GLN A 498 -3.36 10.81 26.55
C GLN A 498 -2.60 11.84 27.41
N SER A 499 -1.27 11.85 27.34
CA SER A 499 -0.40 12.81 28.03
C SER A 499 -0.17 14.10 27.22
N GLY A 500 -0.85 14.28 26.08
CA GLY A 500 -0.79 15.48 25.24
C GLY A 500 0.08 15.38 24.00
N GLY A 501 0.69 14.21 23.74
CA GLY A 501 1.54 13.96 22.59
C GLY A 501 2.89 14.70 22.62
N ILE A 502 3.84 14.22 21.82
CA ILE A 502 5.15 14.87 21.62
C ILE A 502 5.33 15.14 20.13
N LYS A 503 5.86 16.32 19.81
CA LYS A 503 6.30 16.67 18.47
C LYS A 503 7.80 16.42 18.32
N THR A 504 8.20 15.97 17.14
CA THR A 504 9.57 15.70 16.74
C THR A 504 10.00 16.69 15.63
N PRO A 505 11.29 16.76 15.25
CA PRO A 505 11.76 17.73 14.26
C PRO A 505 10.97 17.71 12.94
N SER A 506 10.62 16.51 12.45
CA SER A 506 9.84 16.35 11.22
C SER A 506 8.45 17.02 11.28
N ASP A 507 7.83 17.15 12.46
CA ASP A 507 6.53 17.81 12.62
C ASP A 507 6.59 19.33 12.41
N TYR A 508 7.78 19.92 12.55
CA TYR A 508 8.01 21.34 12.29
C TYR A 508 8.48 21.61 10.86
N GLY A 509 8.71 20.57 10.05
CA GLY A 509 9.20 20.70 8.68
C GLY A 509 10.65 21.18 8.57
N ILE A 510 11.42 21.14 9.67
CA ILE A 510 12.79 21.65 9.71
C ILE A 510 13.75 20.53 9.34
N LYS A 511 14.45 20.68 8.22
CA LYS A 511 15.48 19.72 7.79
C LYS A 511 16.77 19.90 8.58
N GLY A 512 17.41 18.80 8.95
CA GLY A 512 18.75 18.79 9.54
C GLY A 512 18.82 19.11 11.05
N VAL A 513 17.68 19.22 11.73
CA VAL A 513 17.62 19.38 13.19
C VAL A 513 17.49 18.01 13.85
N SER A 514 18.43 17.68 14.73
CA SER A 514 18.33 16.46 15.54
C SER A 514 17.31 16.61 16.68
N ILE A 515 16.81 15.50 17.20
CA ILE A 515 15.92 15.49 18.37
C ILE A 515 16.60 16.16 19.59
N GLU A 516 17.91 15.98 19.75
CA GLU A 516 18.70 16.60 20.81
C GLU A 516 18.75 18.12 20.66
N GLN A 517 18.93 18.61 19.43
CA GLN A 517 18.88 20.04 19.12
C GLN A 517 17.49 20.63 19.38
N LEU A 518 16.42 19.92 18.98
CA LEU A 518 15.06 20.33 19.28
C LEU A 518 14.78 20.37 20.79
N ASN A 519 15.26 19.37 21.54
CA ASN A 519 15.13 19.33 23.00
C ASN A 519 15.89 20.48 23.66
N GLN A 520 17.10 20.80 23.19
CA GLN A 520 17.88 21.95 23.66
C GLN A 520 17.17 23.28 23.37
N LEU A 521 16.59 23.44 22.17
CA LEU A 521 15.81 24.62 21.79
C LEU A 521 14.55 24.73 22.67
N THR A 522 13.84 23.62 22.88
CA THR A 522 12.64 23.58 23.71
C THR A 522 12.95 23.90 25.17
N HIS A 523 14.05 23.38 25.70
CA HIS A 523 14.52 23.71 27.05
C HIS A 523 14.98 25.18 27.16
N ARG A 524 15.57 25.75 26.11
CA ARG A 524 16.05 27.13 26.07
C ARG A 524 14.95 28.17 25.93
N PHE A 525 13.89 27.88 25.17
CA PHE A 525 12.84 28.85 24.81
C PHE A 525 11.46 28.53 25.43
N GLY A 526 11.30 27.35 26.04
CA GLY A 526 10.06 26.86 26.65
C GLY A 526 9.08 26.27 25.62
N TYR A 527 8.27 25.29 26.05
CA TYR A 527 7.18 24.72 25.26
C TYR A 527 6.15 25.82 24.92
N VAL A 528 5.91 26.06 23.62
CA VAL A 528 4.75 26.85 23.17
C VAL A 528 3.68 25.87 22.68
N ASN A 529 2.95 25.27 23.61
CA ASN A 529 1.62 24.71 23.32
C ASN A 529 0.59 25.80 23.63
N ASN A 530 0.33 26.69 22.68
CA ASN A 530 -0.94 27.41 22.62
C ASN A 530 -1.08 28.15 21.29
N GLU A 531 -1.93 27.64 20.42
CA GLU A 531 -2.45 28.38 19.26
C GLU A 531 -3.44 29.49 19.66
N ASN A 532 -3.70 29.76 20.95
CA ASN A 532 -4.58 30.85 21.39
C ASN A 532 -4.27 31.34 22.83
N SER A 533 -3.29 32.21 23.03
CA SER A 533 -3.20 32.98 24.30
C SER A 533 -2.83 34.45 24.05
N PRO A 534 -3.64 35.44 24.47
CA PRO A 534 -3.49 36.85 24.11
C PRO A 534 -2.56 37.63 25.07
N LEU A 535 -1.56 36.99 25.66
CA LEU A 535 -0.66 37.62 26.63
C LEU A 535 0.79 37.39 26.20
N TYR A 536 1.52 38.50 26.00
CA TYR A 536 2.94 38.68 25.61
C TYR A 536 3.23 38.91 24.09
N PRO A 537 3.58 40.14 23.67
CA PRO A 537 3.76 40.49 22.24
C PRO A 537 5.11 40.11 21.62
N GLU A 538 6.08 39.60 22.38
CA GLU A 538 7.42 39.32 21.86
C GLU A 538 7.98 38.02 22.46
N LYS A 539 7.68 36.88 21.83
CA LYS A 539 8.50 35.67 21.96
C LYS A 539 8.84 35.16 20.57
N LYS A 540 10.14 35.19 20.25
CA LYS A 540 10.69 34.42 19.13
C LYS A 540 10.27 32.97 19.32
N THR A 541 9.54 32.45 18.37
CA THR A 541 9.16 31.04 18.26
C THR A 541 10.35 30.22 17.78
N ILE A 542 10.29 28.89 17.91
CA ILE A 542 11.28 27.97 17.31
C ILE A 542 11.40 28.17 15.79
N LEU A 543 10.38 28.75 15.15
CA LEU A 543 10.35 29.09 13.73
C LEU A 543 11.04 30.44 13.40
N ASP A 544 11.42 31.22 14.41
CA ASP A 544 12.09 32.53 14.26
C ASP A 544 13.62 32.45 14.39
N VAL A 545 14.18 31.22 14.48
CA VAL A 545 15.62 30.91 14.54
C VAL A 545 15.94 29.89 13.47
#